data_AF-A0A6L9J667-F1
#
_entry.id   AF-A0A6L9J667-F1
#
_cell.length_a   1.000
_cell.length_b   1.000
_cell.length_c   1.000
_cell.angle_alpha   90.00
_cell.angle_beta   90.00
_cell.angle_gamma   90.00
#
_symmetry.space_group_name_H-M   'P 1'
#
loop_
_entity.id
_entity.type
_entity.pdbx_description
1 polymer ?
#
loop_
_entity_poly.entity_id
_entity_poly.type
_entity_poly.pdbx_seq_one_letter_code
_entity_poly.pdbx_strand_id
1 'polypeptide(L)'
;MNTKRKRSQFIVRQLRDEAELTFCSQLDHSYTTDYVWQMDMREENEDVFVRFRTVHLPRSMVVSYPRDVQTQRMLWQKRECFLVAVADDVLLGYANMHVDATGTRGWVYDLVVGEPFRRRRIGSALLD
;
A
#
# COMPACT_ATOMS: atom_id res chain seq x y z
N MET A 1 -15.50 30.99 -4.66
CA MET A 1 -14.06 30.88 -5.02
C MET A 1 -13.84 29.48 -5.55
N ASN A 2 -13.45 29.38 -6.83
CA ASN A 2 -13.62 28.19 -7.67
C ASN A 2 -12.33 27.36 -7.69
N THR A 3 -12.23 26.32 -6.86
CA THR A 3 -11.12 25.36 -6.88
C THR A 3 -11.32 24.37 -8.01
N LYS A 4 -10.78 24.70 -9.20
CA LYS A 4 -10.62 23.76 -10.31
C LYS A 4 -9.87 22.53 -9.81
N ARG A 5 -10.62 21.43 -9.57
CA ARG A 5 -10.09 20.09 -9.32
C ARG A 5 -9.29 19.71 -10.56
N LYS A 6 -7.95 19.80 -10.47
CA LYS A 6 -7.01 19.35 -11.50
C LYS A 6 -7.39 17.89 -11.77
N ARG A 7 -7.97 17.59 -12.95
CA ARG A 7 -8.37 16.21 -13.32
C ARG A 7 -7.21 15.30 -12.99
N SER A 8 -7.46 14.32 -12.13
CA SER A 8 -6.46 13.32 -11.77
C SER A 8 -5.97 12.68 -13.06
N GLN A 9 -4.65 12.60 -13.21
CA GLN A 9 -3.96 12.00 -14.36
C GLN A 9 -4.21 10.48 -14.46
N PHE A 10 -5.09 9.93 -13.62
CA PHE A 10 -5.43 8.53 -13.49
C PHE A 10 -6.84 8.39 -12.91
N ILE A 11 -7.45 7.22 -13.09
CA ILE A 11 -8.70 6.80 -12.47
C ILE A 11 -8.45 5.68 -11.47
N VAL A 12 -9.27 5.60 -10.42
CA VAL A 12 -9.32 4.44 -9.52
C VAL A 12 -10.57 3.64 -9.86
N ARG A 13 -10.41 2.32 -9.99
CA ARG A 13 -11.49 1.40 -10.32
C ARG A 13 -11.22 0.01 -9.77
N GLN A 14 -12.23 -0.85 -9.81
CA GLN A 14 -12.03 -2.27 -9.55
C GLN A 14 -11.11 -2.90 -10.60
N LEU A 15 -10.32 -3.87 -10.14
CA LEU A 15 -9.58 -4.81 -10.97
C LEU A 15 -10.55 -5.54 -11.92
N ARG A 16 -10.18 -5.70 -13.19
CA ARG A 16 -11.06 -6.29 -14.21
C ARG A 16 -10.89 -7.78 -14.39
N ASP A 17 -9.64 -8.25 -14.44
CA ASP A 17 -9.33 -9.61 -14.83
C ASP A 17 -7.99 -10.10 -14.23
N GLU A 18 -7.70 -11.37 -14.49
CA GLU A 18 -6.48 -12.05 -14.06
C GLU A 18 -5.21 -11.50 -14.72
N ALA A 19 -5.30 -10.86 -15.89
CA ALA A 19 -4.15 -10.25 -16.53
C ALA A 19 -3.73 -9.00 -15.74
N GLU A 20 -4.67 -8.13 -15.36
CA GLU A 20 -4.40 -7.01 -14.46
C GLU A 20 -3.86 -7.47 -13.10
N LEU A 21 -4.40 -8.58 -12.57
CA LEU A 21 -3.89 -9.17 -11.33
C LEU A 21 -2.42 -9.57 -11.49
N THR A 22 -2.10 -10.24 -12.60
CA THR A 22 -0.72 -10.63 -12.92
C THR A 22 0.19 -9.41 -13.01
N PHE A 23 -0.22 -8.34 -13.67
CA PHE A 23 0.54 -7.08 -13.71
C PHE A 23 0.75 -6.46 -12.32
N CYS A 24 -0.28 -6.45 -11.46
CA CYS A 24 -0.15 -5.96 -10.08
C CYS A 24 0.92 -6.73 -9.30
N SER A 25 1.02 -8.05 -9.52
CA SER A 25 2.02 -8.90 -8.87
C SER A 25 3.46 -8.66 -9.35
N GLN A 26 3.63 -7.98 -10.49
CA GLN A 26 4.92 -7.67 -11.11
C GLN A 26 5.42 -6.25 -10.78
N LEU A 27 4.59 -5.42 -10.14
CA LEU A 27 5.05 -4.13 -9.64
C LEU A 27 6.21 -4.34 -8.67
N ASP A 28 7.09 -3.34 -8.55
CA ASP A 28 8.08 -3.35 -7.48
C ASP A 28 7.41 -2.99 -6.15
N HIS A 29 7.39 -3.95 -5.22
CA HIS A 29 6.87 -3.79 -3.86
C HIS A 29 7.94 -3.33 -2.85
N SER A 30 9.20 -3.27 -3.25
CA SER A 30 10.28 -2.80 -2.38
C SER A 30 10.25 -1.28 -2.25
N TYR A 31 10.83 -0.74 -1.18
CA TYR A 31 11.02 0.71 -1.06
C TYR A 31 12.36 1.03 -0.42
N THR A 32 12.89 2.21 -0.75
CA THR A 32 14.09 2.74 -0.10
C THR A 32 13.71 3.66 1.05
N THR A 33 14.43 3.55 2.16
CA THR A 33 14.26 4.43 3.32
C THR A 33 15.58 4.86 3.92
N ASP A 34 15.61 6.10 4.40
CA ASP A 34 16.70 6.67 5.21
C ASP A 34 16.36 6.63 6.70
N TYR A 35 15.14 6.24 7.05
CA TYR A 35 14.63 6.25 8.43
C TYR A 35 13.91 4.95 8.78
N VAL A 36 13.95 4.60 10.05
CA VAL A 36 13.18 3.50 10.65
C VAL A 36 12.48 3.97 11.90
N TRP A 37 11.44 3.23 12.31
CA TRP A 37 10.89 3.35 13.65
C TRP A 37 11.61 2.34 14.54
N GLN A 38 12.31 2.85 15.56
CA GLN A 38 12.82 2.02 16.64
C GLN A 38 11.76 1.94 17.73
N MET A 39 11.39 0.73 18.11
CA MET A 39 10.48 0.44 19.20
C MET A 39 11.29 0.12 20.46
N ASP A 40 11.08 0.88 21.52
CA ASP A 40 11.58 0.56 22.85
C ASP A 40 10.39 0.17 23.73
N MET A 41 10.43 -1.04 24.29
CA MET A 41 9.40 -1.53 25.22
C MET A 41 10.00 -1.57 26.62
N ARG A 42 9.27 -1.02 27.60
CA ARG A 42 9.63 -1.10 29.02
C ARG A 42 8.44 -1.63 29.80
N GLU A 43 8.70 -2.53 30.71
CA GLU A 43 7.73 -3.06 31.65
C GLU A 43 8.11 -2.54 33.04
N GLU A 44 7.20 -1.82 33.70
CA GLU A 44 7.39 -1.27 35.04
C GLU A 44 6.15 -1.60 35.88
N ASN A 45 6.32 -2.41 36.93
CA ASN A 45 5.21 -2.98 37.72
C ASN A 45 4.18 -3.71 36.84
N GLU A 46 2.94 -3.22 36.80
CA GLU A 46 1.83 -3.74 35.99
C GLU A 46 1.65 -2.96 34.66
N ASP A 47 2.51 -1.97 34.39
CA ASP A 47 2.42 -1.11 33.21
C ASP A 47 3.41 -1.54 32.12
N VAL A 48 2.96 -1.46 30.85
CA VAL A 48 3.79 -1.65 29.65
C VAL A 48 3.85 -0.35 28.86
N PHE A 49 5.05 0.21 28.73
CA PHE A 49 5.32 1.40 27.94
C PHE A 49 5.98 1.01 26.61
N VAL A 50 5.31 1.30 25.50
CA VAL A 50 5.86 1.14 24.15
C VAL A 50 6.12 2.52 23.55
N ARG A 51 7.39 2.82 23.30
CA ARG A 51 7.82 4.08 22.66
C ARG A 51 8.33 3.80 21.26
N PHE A 52 7.81 4.52 20.27
CA PHE A 52 8.35 4.56 18.93
C PHE A 52 9.14 5.85 18.73
N ARG A 53 10.33 5.74 18.14
CA ARG A 53 11.15 6.89 17.73
C ARG A 53 11.61 6.70 16.29
N THR A 54 11.48 7.75 15.49
CA THR A 54 12.06 7.79 14.14
C THR A 54 13.57 7.98 14.27
N VAL A 55 14.35 7.08 13.68
CA VAL A 55 15.82 7.10 13.70
C VAL A 55 16.34 7.13 12.27
N HIS A 56 17.33 7.98 12.02
CA HIS A 56 18.03 8.04 10.74
C HIS A 56 19.04 6.89 10.62
N LEU A 57 19.09 6.25 9.46
CA LEU A 57 20.00 5.16 9.16
C LEU A 57 21.36 5.69 8.70
N PRO A 58 22.48 5.00 8.98
CA PRO A 58 23.79 5.40 8.48
C PRO A 58 23.91 5.42 6.95
N ARG A 59 23.04 4.66 6.27
CA ARG A 59 22.91 4.59 4.82
C ARG A 59 21.47 4.24 4.44
N SER A 60 21.02 4.69 3.28
CA SER A 60 19.74 4.29 2.71
C SER A 60 19.67 2.76 2.59
N MET A 61 18.53 2.19 2.96
CA MET A 61 18.25 0.76 2.91
C MET A 61 17.08 0.50 1.96
N VAL A 62 17.22 -0.53 1.12
CA VAL A 62 16.10 -1.11 0.38
C VAL A 62 15.43 -2.15 1.27
N VAL A 63 14.13 -1.96 1.50
CA VAL A 63 13.28 -2.88 2.24
C VAL A 63 12.46 -3.68 1.23
N SER A 64 12.72 -4.98 1.16
CA SER A 64 11.90 -5.91 0.38
C SER A 64 10.53 -6.09 1.01
N TYR A 65 9.53 -6.33 0.17
CA TYR A 65 8.20 -6.66 0.66
C TYR A 65 8.24 -7.98 1.46
N PRO A 66 7.57 -8.05 2.62
CA PRO A 66 7.70 -9.21 3.52
C PRO A 66 7.07 -10.50 2.98
N ARG A 67 6.25 -10.43 1.93
CA ARG A 67 5.59 -11.60 1.31
C ARG A 67 6.11 -11.83 -0.09
N ASP A 68 6.47 -13.06 -0.41
CA ASP A 68 6.81 -13.44 -1.79
C ASP A 68 5.57 -13.41 -2.70
N VAL A 69 5.82 -13.36 -4.01
CA VAL A 69 4.79 -13.21 -5.05
C VAL A 69 3.81 -14.40 -5.07
N GLN A 70 4.27 -15.63 -4.77
CA GLN A 70 3.39 -16.80 -4.80
C GLN A 70 2.44 -16.79 -3.60
N THR A 71 2.95 -16.52 -2.41
CA THR A 71 2.14 -16.34 -1.20
C THR A 71 1.12 -15.22 -1.38
N GLN A 72 1.53 -14.09 -1.99
CA GLN A 72 0.60 -13.03 -2.35
C GLN A 72 -0.52 -13.57 -3.25
N ARG A 73 -0.20 -14.12 -4.43
CA ARG A 73 -1.22 -14.61 -5.38
C ARG A 73 -2.20 -15.60 -4.75
N MET A 74 -1.75 -16.51 -3.88
CA MET A 74 -2.65 -17.42 -3.16
C MET A 74 -3.61 -16.66 -2.23
N LEU A 75 -3.10 -15.67 -1.48
CA LEU A 75 -3.93 -14.78 -0.66
C LEU A 75 -4.84 -13.88 -1.50
N TRP A 76 -4.63 -13.80 -2.81
CA TRP A 76 -5.42 -12.98 -3.72
C TRP A 76 -6.72 -13.63 -4.15
N GLN A 77 -6.82 -14.96 -4.07
CA GLN A 77 -8.03 -15.70 -4.44
C GLN A 77 -9.21 -15.48 -3.49
N LYS A 78 -8.98 -14.97 -2.28
CA LYS A 78 -10.02 -14.68 -1.28
C LYS A 78 -10.57 -13.25 -1.36
N ARG A 79 -10.14 -12.43 -2.33
CA ARG A 79 -10.27 -10.96 -2.25
C ARG A 79 -11.63 -10.47 -2.66
N GLU A 80 -12.29 -9.80 -1.73
CA GLU A 80 -13.60 -9.16 -1.92
C GLU A 80 -13.49 -7.72 -2.47
N CYS A 81 -12.35 -7.03 -2.25
CA CYS A 81 -12.14 -5.67 -2.74
C CYS A 81 -10.71 -5.41 -3.24
N PHE A 82 -10.55 -5.36 -4.57
CA PHE A 82 -9.29 -5.06 -5.25
C PHE A 82 -9.45 -3.83 -6.15
N LEU A 83 -8.75 -2.75 -5.81
CA LEU A 83 -8.78 -1.49 -6.53
C LEU A 83 -7.44 -1.25 -7.22
N VAL A 84 -7.50 -0.68 -8.43
CA VAL A 84 -6.34 -0.30 -9.23
C VAL A 84 -6.42 1.15 -9.65
N ALA A 85 -5.26 1.81 -9.69
CA ALA A 85 -5.09 3.14 -10.24
C ALA A 85 -4.52 3.02 -11.66
N VAL A 86 -5.19 3.63 -12.64
CA VAL A 86 -4.90 3.42 -14.07
C VAL A 86 -4.82 4.77 -14.80
N ALA A 87 -3.79 4.96 -15.62
CA ALA A 87 -3.65 6.08 -16.55
C ALA A 87 -3.21 5.58 -17.91
N ASP A 88 -3.88 6.01 -18.98
CA ASP A 88 -3.54 5.63 -20.37
C ASP A 88 -3.33 4.10 -20.52
N ASP A 89 -4.24 3.32 -19.91
CA ASP A 89 -4.21 1.85 -19.82
C ASP A 89 -3.01 1.23 -19.08
N VAL A 90 -2.19 2.05 -18.41
CA VAL A 90 -1.10 1.60 -17.54
C VAL A 90 -1.57 1.53 -16.09
N LEU A 91 -1.40 0.36 -15.47
CA LEU A 91 -1.59 0.18 -14.03
C LEU A 91 -0.46 0.86 -13.27
N LEU A 92 -0.82 1.87 -12.47
CA LEU A 92 0.13 2.66 -11.69
C LEU A 92 0.31 2.14 -10.26
N GLY A 93 -0.65 1.37 -9.77
CA GLY A 93 -0.69 0.87 -8.41
C GLY A 93 -2.01 0.21 -8.07
N TYR A 94 -2.08 -0.43 -6.92
CA TYR A 94 -3.27 -1.11 -6.45
C TYR A 94 -3.39 -1.06 -4.93
N ALA A 95 -4.63 -1.25 -4.45
CA ALA A 95 -4.94 -1.52 -3.08
C ALA A 95 -5.77 -2.80 -3.02
N ASN A 96 -5.45 -3.66 -2.06
CA ASN A 96 -6.33 -4.74 -1.71
C ASN A 96 -6.74 -4.66 -0.26
N MET A 97 -8.03 -4.84 -0.06
CA MET A 97 -8.64 -4.79 1.24
C MET A 97 -9.72 -5.85 1.41
N HIS A 98 -9.96 -6.21 2.66
CA HIS A 98 -11.20 -6.85 3.07
C HIS A 98 -11.99 -5.84 3.88
N VAL A 99 -13.28 -5.77 3.64
CA VAL A 99 -14.21 -4.95 4.40
C VAL A 99 -15.13 -5.92 5.12
N ASP A 100 -15.39 -5.69 6.41
CA ASP A 100 -16.31 -6.54 7.14
C ASP A 100 -17.72 -6.52 6.52
N ALA A 101 -18.53 -7.52 6.84
CA ALA A 101 -19.89 -7.64 6.29
C ALA A 101 -20.79 -6.42 6.62
N THR A 102 -20.43 -5.62 7.63
CA THR A 102 -21.18 -4.42 8.03
C THR A 102 -20.79 -3.18 7.25
N GLY A 103 -19.68 -3.21 6.51
CA GLY A 103 -19.12 -2.05 5.84
C GLY A 103 -18.47 -1.03 6.78
N THR A 104 -18.28 -1.36 8.06
CA THR A 104 -17.82 -0.38 9.07
C THR A 104 -16.33 -0.44 9.34
N ARG A 105 -15.67 -1.55 9.00
CA ARG A 105 -14.23 -1.74 9.18
C ARG A 105 -13.63 -2.37 7.94
N GLY A 106 -12.41 -1.94 7.61
CA GLY A 106 -11.63 -2.52 6.52
C GLY A 106 -10.19 -2.77 6.94
N TRP A 107 -9.61 -3.83 6.40
CA TRP A 107 -8.20 -4.14 6.50
C TRP A 107 -7.57 -3.98 5.14
N VAL A 108 -6.62 -3.04 5.03
CA VAL A 108 -5.76 -2.93 3.85
C VAL A 108 -4.66 -3.96 4.00
N TYR A 109 -4.70 -5.01 3.18
CA TYR A 109 -3.67 -6.04 3.21
C TYR A 109 -2.45 -5.64 2.40
N ASP A 110 -2.63 -4.99 1.26
CA ASP A 110 -1.55 -4.50 0.41
C ASP A 110 -1.93 -3.14 -0.17
N LEU A 111 -0.96 -2.23 -0.22
CA LEU A 111 -1.07 -0.96 -0.92
C LEU A 111 0.26 -0.70 -1.63
N VAL A 112 0.23 -0.71 -2.96
CA VAL A 112 1.43 -0.65 -3.78
C VAL A 112 1.26 0.39 -4.87
N VAL A 113 2.27 1.23 -5.04
CA VAL A 113 2.39 2.16 -6.16
C VAL A 113 3.69 1.86 -6.86
N GLY A 114 3.64 1.67 -8.19
CA GLY A 114 4.81 1.40 -9.00
C GLY A 114 5.88 2.47 -8.79
N GLU A 115 7.14 2.05 -8.67
CA GLU A 115 8.28 2.91 -8.30
C GLU A 115 8.31 4.26 -9.02
N PRO A 116 8.18 4.36 -10.36
CA PRO A 116 8.26 5.63 -11.08
C PRO A 116 7.12 6.61 -10.75
N PHE A 117 6.02 6.11 -10.18
CA PHE A 117 4.78 6.84 -9.93
C PHE A 117 4.57 7.19 -8.45
N ARG A 118 5.49 6.79 -7.57
CA ARG A 118 5.42 7.09 -6.13
C ARG A 118 5.45 8.60 -5.87
N ARG A 119 4.92 9.01 -4.71
CA ARG A 119 4.79 10.42 -4.26
C ARG A 119 3.93 11.32 -5.18
N ARG A 120 3.09 10.73 -6.04
CA ARG A 120 2.13 11.45 -6.91
C ARG A 120 0.66 11.36 -6.47
N ARG A 121 0.41 11.17 -5.17
CA ARG A 121 -0.93 11.01 -4.55
C ARG A 121 -1.75 9.77 -4.97
N ILE A 122 -1.20 8.88 -5.79
CA ILE A 122 -1.87 7.64 -6.23
C ILE A 122 -2.27 6.75 -5.04
N GLY A 123 -1.35 6.53 -4.09
CA GLY A 123 -1.64 5.74 -2.90
C GLY A 123 -2.73 6.36 -2.00
N SER A 124 -2.82 7.70 -1.96
CA SER A 124 -3.92 8.38 -1.26
C SER A 124 -5.24 8.17 -1.99
N ALA A 125 -5.27 8.36 -3.31
CA ALA A 125 -6.47 8.18 -4.11
C ALA A 125 -7.01 6.74 -4.10
N LEU A 126 -6.15 5.74 -3.87
CA LEU A 126 -6.56 4.34 -3.68
C LEU A 126 -7.27 4.07 -2.35
N LEU A 127 -7.19 5.01 -1.39
CA LEU A 127 -7.77 4.92 -0.05
C LEU A 127 -8.86 5.98 0.20
N ASP A 128 -9.12 6.86 -0.76
CA ASP A 128 -10.14 7.93 -0.69
C ASP A 128 -11.54 7.38 -1.00
#